data_AF-A0A2E1H799-F1
#
_entry.id   AF-A0A2E1H799-F1
#
_cell.length_a   1.000
_cell.length_b   1.000
_cell.length_c   1.000
_cell.angle_alpha   90.00
_cell.angle_beta   90.00
_cell.angle_gamma   90.00
#
_symmetry.space_group_name_H-M   'P 1'
#
loop_
_entity.id
_entity.type
_entity.pdbx_description
1 polymer ?
#
loop_
_entity_poly.entity_id
_entity_poly.type
_entity_poly.pdbx_seq_one_letter_code
_entity_poly.pdbx_strand_id
1 'polypeptide(L)' 'KKFLHYNANKALMNLGYEAMFPSSVTDVNAAILSALSPNADENHDFFSGSGSSYVIGKAEATEDEDWDF' A
#
# COMPACT_ATOMS: atom_id res chain seq x y z
N LYS A 1 -13.54 18.76 -3.94
CA LYS A 1 -14.23 18.52 -2.64
C LYS A 1 -14.52 17.05 -2.33
N LYS A 2 -14.41 16.10 -3.27
CA LYS A 2 -14.69 14.67 -3.03
C LYS A 2 -13.92 14.06 -1.85
N PHE A 3 -12.66 14.43 -1.68
CA PHE A 3 -11.83 13.97 -0.55
C PHE A 3 -12.38 14.41 0.82
N LEU A 4 -12.98 15.60 0.92
CA LEU A 4 -13.63 16.04 2.16
C LEU A 4 -14.87 15.20 2.47
N HIS A 5 -15.72 14.93 1.47
CA HIS A 5 -16.89 14.07 1.64
C HIS A 5 -16.51 12.64 2.03
N TYR A 6 -15.46 12.09 1.42
CA TYR A 6 -14.92 10.78 1.75
C TYR A 6 -14.49 10.71 3.23
N ASN A 7 -13.70 11.68 3.71
CA ASN A 7 -13.26 11.72 5.10
C ASN A 7 -14.39 12.04 6.08
N ALA A 8 -15.37 12.87 5.69
CA ALA A 8 -16.55 13.13 6.51
C ALA A 8 -17.36 11.86 6.75
N ASN A 9 -17.55 11.02 5.72
CA ASN A 9 -18.18 9.71 5.89
C ASN A 9 -17.37 8.81 6.83
N LYS A 10 -16.03 8.80 6.72
CA LYS A 10 -15.18 8.03 7.65
C LYS A 10 -15.32 8.51 9.10
N ALA A 11 -15.40 9.82 9.32
CA ALA A 11 -15.63 10.38 10.65
C ALA A 11 -17.00 9.97 11.23
N LEU A 12 -18.05 9.99 10.41
CA LEU A 12 -19.38 9.52 10.81
C LEU A 12 -19.40 8.03 11.17
N MET A 13 -18.75 7.19 10.34
CA MET A 13 -18.62 5.75 10.60
C MET A 13 -17.87 5.46 11.91
N ASN A 14 -16.82 6.23 12.22
CA ASN A 14 -16.09 6.09 13.49
C ASN A 14 -16.97 6.40 14.71
N LEU A 15 -18.02 7.21 14.54
CA LEU A 15 -19.00 7.53 15.57
C LEU A 15 -20.23 6.61 15.56
N GLY A 16 -20.26 5.59 14.69
CA GLY A 16 -21.37 4.65 14.56
C GLY A 16 -22.55 5.16 13.72
N TYR A 17 -22.40 6.28 13.02
CA TYR A 17 -23.42 6.81 12.12
C TYR A 17 -23.26 6.29 10.69
N GLU A 18 -24.34 6.36 9.93
CA GLU A 18 -24.32 6.05 8.49
C GLU A 18 -23.60 7.12 7.67
N ALA A 19 -23.18 6.74 6.47
CA ALA A 19 -22.56 7.64 5.51
C ALA A 19 -23.57 8.72 5.06
N MET A 20 -23.16 9.99 5.13
CA MET A 20 -23.99 11.13 4.69
C MET A 20 -23.92 11.35 3.18
N PHE A 21 -22.74 11.11 2.57
CA PHE A 21 -22.52 11.40 1.16
C PHE A 21 -22.53 10.12 0.31
N PRO A 22 -23.20 10.12 -0.86
CA PRO A 22 -23.24 8.96 -1.75
C PRO A 22 -21.88 8.72 -2.43
N SER A 23 -21.68 7.48 -2.92
CA SER A 23 -20.42 7.04 -3.56
C SER A 23 -19.99 7.92 -4.74
N SER A 24 -20.95 8.44 -5.51
CA SER A 24 -20.70 9.31 -6.67
C SER A 24 -19.93 10.60 -6.33
N VAL A 25 -20.05 11.09 -5.09
CA VAL A 25 -19.37 12.32 -4.63
C VAL A 25 -18.25 12.05 -3.62
N THR A 26 -18.00 10.79 -3.28
CA THR A 26 -16.90 10.34 -2.41
C THR A 26 -15.86 9.51 -3.17
N ASP A 27 -16.00 9.40 -4.49
CA ASP A 27 -15.07 8.71 -5.38
C ASP A 27 -13.75 9.51 -5.53
N VAL A 28 -12.78 9.17 -4.69
CA VAL A 28 -11.45 9.77 -4.64
C VAL A 28 -10.51 8.96 -5.54
N ASN A 29 -9.66 9.66 -6.29
CA ASN A 29 -8.67 9.03 -7.16
C ASN A 29 -7.82 8.01 -6.38
N ALA A 30 -7.70 6.79 -6.92
CA ALA A 30 -6.94 5.70 -6.31
C ALA A 30 -5.49 6.07 -5.97
N ALA A 31 -4.83 6.91 -6.77
CA ALA A 31 -3.47 7.39 -6.49
C ALA A 31 -3.39 8.25 -5.22
N ILE A 32 -4.46 8.98 -4.88
CA ILE A 32 -4.54 9.73 -3.62
C ILE A 32 -4.76 8.78 -2.45
N LEU A 33 -5.59 7.74 -2.64
CA LEU A 33 -5.87 6.76 -1.59
C LEU A 33 -4.65 5.89 -1.27
N SER A 34 -3.89 5.43 -2.27
CA SER A 34 -2.65 4.67 -2.05
C SER A 34 -1.58 5.50 -1.34
N ALA A 35 -1.52 6.81 -1.63
CA ALA A 35 -0.60 7.73 -0.97
C ALA A 35 -0.94 8.01 0.51
N LEU A 36 -2.16 7.69 1.00
CA LEU A 36 -2.50 7.85 2.42
C LEU A 36 -1.87 6.79 3.32
N SER A 37 -1.46 5.67 2.76
CA SER A 37 -0.81 4.59 3.49
C SER A 37 0.33 4.04 2.64
N PRO A 38 1.38 4.87 2.40
CA PRO A 38 2.47 4.53 1.49
C PRO A 38 3.26 3.27 1.93
N ASN A 39 3.06 2.82 3.17
CA ASN A 39 3.73 1.66 3.78
C ASN A 39 2.82 0.43 3.97
N ALA A 40 1.53 0.49 3.59
CA ALA A 40 0.56 -0.53 4.02
C ALA A 40 0.42 -1.75 3.10
N ASP A 41 1.01 -1.74 1.91
CA ASP A 41 1.14 -2.92 1.04
C ASP A 41 2.42 -2.76 0.21
N GLU A 42 3.57 -2.71 0.89
CA GLU A 42 4.87 -2.96 0.29
C GLU A 42 4.87 -4.44 -0.15
N ASN A 43 4.18 -4.74 -1.25
CA ASN A 43 4.44 -5.95 -2.00
C ASN A 43 5.90 -5.83 -2.43
N HIS A 44 6.77 -6.50 -1.67
CA HIS A 44 8.14 -6.77 -2.05
C HIS A 44 8.13 -7.70 -3.26
N ASP A 45 7.72 -7.20 -4.43
CA ASP A 45 8.17 -7.79 -5.67
C ASP A 45 9.65 -7.40 -5.80
N PHE A 46 10.50 -8.39 -5.95
CA PHE A 46 11.97 -8.32 -5.94
C PHE A 46 12.54 -7.27 -6.92
N PHE A 47 11.69 -6.74 -7.82
CA PHE A 47 12.02 -5.75 -8.85
C PHE A 47 11.40 -4.34 -8.66
N SER A 48 10.58 -4.07 -7.65
CA SER A 48 10.05 -2.72 -7.41
C SER A 48 10.85 -2.00 -6.33
N GLY A 49 11.93 -1.33 -6.77
CA GLY A 49 12.80 -0.49 -5.95
C GLY A 49 12.13 0.79 -5.44
N SER A 50 11.14 0.68 -4.56
CA SER A 50 10.68 1.78 -3.73
C SER A 50 10.26 1.26 -2.35
N GLY A 51 11.26 0.80 -1.61
CA GLY A 51 11.15 0.39 -0.22
C GLY A 51 12.22 1.09 0.63
N SER A 52 11.82 1.68 1.76
CA SER A 52 12.77 2.36 2.68
C SER A 52 13.48 1.38 3.63
N SER A 53 13.62 0.11 3.24
CA SER A 53 14.35 -0.88 4.01
C SER A 53 15.21 -1.78 3.12
N TYR A 54 16.45 -2.00 3.54
CA TYR A 54 17.37 -2.91 2.87
C TYR A 54 17.23 -4.29 3.53
N VAL A 55 16.82 -5.30 2.75
CA VAL A 55 16.97 -6.70 3.15
C VAL A 55 18.37 -7.13 2.76
N ILE A 56 19.23 -7.41 3.76
CA ILE A 56 20.56 -7.99 3.50
C ILE A 56 20.34 -9.44 3.08
N GLY A 57 20.58 -9.74 1.80
CA GLY A 57 20.56 -11.09 1.28
C GLY A 57 21.60 -11.95 2.00
N LYS A 58 21.23 -13.18 2.34
CA LYS A 58 22.15 -14.15 2.92
C LYS A 58 23.07 -14.64 1.81
N ALA A 59 24.37 -14.33 1.91
CA ALA A 59 25.36 -14.82 0.97
C ALA A 59 25.80 -16.24 1.36
N GLU A 60 25.83 -17.15 0.39
CA GLU A 60 26.38 -18.48 0.53
C GLU A 60 27.45 -18.67 -0.55
N ALA A 61 28.54 -19.37 -0.20
CA ALA A 61 29.63 -19.63 -1.13
C ALA A 61 29.18 -20.70 -2.13
N THR A 62 29.56 -20.55 -3.38
CA THR A 62 29.35 -21.58 -4.40
C THR A 62 30.23 -22.79 -4.10
N GLU A 63 29.68 -23.99 -4.25
CA GLU A 63 30.39 -25.26 -4.13
C GLU A 63 30.71 -25.81 -5.53
N ASP A 64 31.75 -26.65 -5.66
CA ASP A 64 32.15 -27.21 -6.97
C ASP A 64 31.01 -28.03 -7.61
N GLU A 65 30.15 -28.61 -6.78
CA GLU A 65 28.98 -29.41 -7.14
C GLU A 65 27.88 -28.59 -7.82
N ASP A 66 27.84 -27.27 -7.62
CA ASP A 66 26.91 -26.35 -8.32
C ASP A 66 27.19 -26.27 -9.83
N TRP A 67 28.35 -26.78 -10.27
CA TRP A 67 28.85 -26.68 -11.65
C TRP A 67 28.98 -28.04 -12.36
N ASP A 68 28.52 -29.13 -11.74
CA ASP A 68 28.45 -30.47 -12.35
C ASP A 68 27.14 -30.61 -13.17
N PHE A 69 27.19 -30.25 -14.46
CA PHE A 69 26.10 -30.39 -15.44
C PHE A 69 26.06 -31.75 -16.15
#